data_AF-A0AAV4V5F1-F1
#
_entry.id   AF-A0AAV4V5F1-F1
#
_cell.length_a   1.000
_cell.length_b   1.000
_cell.length_c   1.000
_cell.angle_alpha   90.00
_cell.angle_beta   90.00
_cell.angle_gamma   90.00
#
_symmetry.space_group_name_H-M   'P 1'
#
loop_
_entity.id
_entity.type
_entity.pdbx_description
1 polymer ?
#
loop_
_entity_poly.entity_id
_entity_poly.type
_entity_poly.pdbx_seq_one_letter_code
_entity_poly.pdbx_strand_id
1 'polypeptide(L)'
;PKQQKKFKQLMLHRIKWAEEQACKDGTDQGEKVENKCMLVWEGSVVHRNFGDIVFKLCPTETFAREFFRKRGVEHYWDLVYGMSVLEASEDS
;
A
#
# COMPACT_ATOMS: atom_id res chain seq x y z
N PRO A 1 13.75 14.30 2.96
CA PRO A 1 13.39 14.41 4.40
C PRO A 1 13.95 13.24 5.22
N LYS A 2 14.57 13.49 6.39
CA LYS A 2 15.33 12.45 7.16
C LYS A 2 14.45 11.28 7.63
N GLN A 3 13.22 11.57 8.06
CA GLN A 3 12.30 10.56 8.58
C GLN A 3 11.76 9.65 7.47
N GLN A 4 11.37 10.22 6.32
CA GLN A 4 10.94 9.46 5.14
C GLN A 4 12.04 8.51 4.65
N LYS A 5 13.32 8.94 4.64
CA LYS A 5 14.45 8.07 4.26
C LYS A 5 14.57 6.85 5.19
N LYS A 6 14.42 7.06 6.51
CA LYS A 6 14.43 5.96 7.49
C LYS A 6 13.24 5.02 7.31
N PHE A 7 12.05 5.57 7.06
CA PHE A 7 10.84 4.77 6.82
C PHE A 7 10.95 3.93 5.55
N LYS A 8 11.47 4.50 4.45
CA LYS A 8 11.76 3.77 3.22
C LYS A 8 12.76 2.64 3.45
N GLN A 9 13.85 2.90 4.18
CA GLN A 9 14.81 1.85 4.54
C GLN A 9 14.17 0.73 5.38
N LEU A 10 13.28 1.08 6.30
CA LEU A 10 12.53 0.09 7.06
C LEU A 10 11.67 -0.78 6.13
N MET A 11 10.80 -0.14 5.34
CA MET A 11 9.81 -0.83 4.50
C MET A 11 10.43 -1.65 3.38
N LEU A 12 11.47 -1.16 2.70
CA LEU A 12 12.00 -1.80 1.49
C LEU A 12 13.21 -2.72 1.73
N HIS A 13 13.94 -2.54 2.84
CA HIS A 13 15.21 -3.26 3.05
C HIS A 13 15.29 -4.02 4.36
N ARG A 14 14.64 -3.55 5.43
CA ARG A 14 14.73 -4.20 6.75
C ARG A 14 13.61 -5.20 7.00
N ILE A 15 12.40 -4.87 6.55
CA ILE A 15 11.27 -5.81 6.61
C ILE A 15 11.40 -6.78 5.44
N LYS A 16 11.34 -8.07 5.75
CA LYS A 16 11.50 -9.15 4.78
C LYS A 16 10.12 -9.71 4.43
N TRP A 17 9.44 -9.05 3.50
CA TRP A 17 8.05 -9.36 3.16
C TRP A 17 7.84 -10.76 2.61
N ALA A 18 8.79 -11.27 1.81
CA ALA A 18 8.68 -12.58 1.17
C ALA A 18 9.03 -13.77 2.08
N GLU A 19 9.57 -13.54 3.29
CA GLU A 19 9.93 -14.66 4.20
C GLU A 19 8.70 -15.32 4.83
N GLU A 20 7.62 -14.56 5.03
CA GLU A 20 6.38 -15.06 5.59
C GLU A 20 5.36 -15.26 4.46
N GLN A 21 4.81 -16.47 4.35
CA GLN A 21 3.84 -16.76 3.30
C GLN A 21 2.52 -16.06 3.62
N ALA A 22 2.21 -15.02 2.84
CA ALA A 22 0.91 -14.40 2.89
C ALA A 22 -0.11 -15.27 2.14
N CYS A 23 -1.33 -15.29 2.65
CA CYS A 23 -2.46 -15.84 1.92
C CYS A 23 -3.28 -14.68 1.35
N LYS A 24 -3.79 -14.86 0.13
CA LYS A 24 -4.63 -13.87 -0.58
C LYS A 24 -5.78 -13.33 0.28
N ASP A 25 -6.34 -14.19 1.13
CA ASP A 25 -7.52 -13.93 1.93
C ASP A 25 -7.19 -13.55 3.39
N GLY A 26 -5.89 -13.48 3.74
CA GLY A 26 -5.43 -13.22 5.10
C GLY A 26 -5.71 -14.34 6.11
N THR A 27 -6.04 -15.55 5.64
CA THR A 27 -6.27 -16.75 6.47
C THR A 27 -5.24 -17.84 6.16
N ASP A 28 -4.89 -18.70 7.11
CA ASP A 28 -3.90 -19.79 6.93
C ASP A 28 -4.29 -20.87 5.89
N GLN A 29 -5.51 -20.82 5.35
CA GLN A 29 -6.03 -21.79 4.38
C GLN A 29 -6.10 -21.26 2.94
N GLY A 30 -5.76 -19.99 2.72
CA GLY A 30 -5.87 -19.35 1.40
C GLY A 30 -4.74 -19.74 0.44
N GLU A 31 -4.91 -19.35 -0.82
CA GLU A 31 -3.84 -19.46 -1.82
C GLU A 31 -2.63 -18.63 -1.38
N LYS A 32 -1.47 -19.28 -1.33
CA LYS A 32 -0.20 -18.64 -0.95
C LYS A 32 0.23 -17.70 -2.05
N VAL A 33 0.47 -16.44 -1.68
CA VAL A 33 0.92 -15.41 -2.62
C VAL A 33 2.25 -14.83 -2.13
N GLU A 34 3.10 -14.49 -3.09
CA GLU A 34 4.35 -13.81 -2.79
C GLU A 34 4.07 -12.40 -2.27
N ASN A 35 4.38 -12.18 -0.99
CA ASN A 35 4.20 -10.89 -0.36
C ASN A 35 5.40 -9.99 -0.66
N LYS A 36 5.14 -8.82 -1.25
CA LYS A 36 6.15 -7.84 -1.60
C LYS A 36 5.69 -6.42 -1.27
N CYS A 37 6.66 -5.56 -0.94
CA CYS A 37 6.43 -4.15 -0.70
C CYS A 37 7.19 -3.33 -1.72
N MET A 38 6.48 -2.45 -2.41
CA MET A 38 7.04 -1.59 -3.46
C MET A 38 6.75 -0.12 -3.17
N LEU A 39 7.65 0.74 -3.63
CA LEU A 39 7.45 2.19 -3.59
C LEU A 39 6.64 2.60 -4.82
N VAL A 40 5.37 2.94 -4.61
CA VAL A 40 4.47 3.39 -5.69
C VAL A 40 4.68 4.87 -6.03
N TRP A 41 4.91 5.71 -5.01
CA TRP A 41 5.11 7.15 -5.21
C TRP A 41 5.97 7.78 -4.10
N GLU A 42 6.85 8.71 -4.49
CA GLU A 42 7.62 9.56 -3.59
C GLU A 42 7.67 10.99 -4.16
N GLY A 43 7.27 11.97 -3.35
CA GLY A 43 7.25 13.36 -3.80
C GLY A 43 7.01 14.34 -2.65
N SER A 44 6.87 15.62 -3.02
CA SER A 44 6.53 16.70 -2.09
C SER A 44 5.14 17.23 -2.39
N VAL A 45 4.38 17.54 -1.34
CA VAL A 45 3.06 18.17 -1.41
C VAL A 45 3.04 19.47 -0.61
N VAL A 46 2.09 20.34 -0.93
CA VAL A 46 1.97 21.68 -0.33
C VAL A 46 1.61 21.60 1.16
N HIS A 47 0.76 20.64 1.55
CA HIS A 47 0.30 20.47 2.93
C HIS A 47 0.18 18.99 3.32
N ARG A 48 0.16 18.71 4.62
CA ARG A 48 0.01 17.35 5.17
C ARG A 48 -1.48 16.99 5.30
N ASN A 49 -1.96 16.05 4.48
CA ASN A 49 -3.36 15.62 4.48
C ASN A 49 -3.72 14.61 5.58
N PHE A 50 -2.73 13.96 6.19
CA PHE A 50 -2.94 12.98 7.27
C PHE A 50 -2.33 13.49 8.58
N GLY A 51 -3.11 13.47 9.66
CA GLY A 51 -2.63 13.66 11.03
C GLY A 51 -1.79 12.47 11.45
N ASP A 52 -2.35 11.55 12.23
CA ASP A 52 -1.61 10.35 12.66
C ASP A 52 -1.70 9.20 11.67
N ILE A 53 -0.79 8.23 11.82
CA ILE A 53 -0.87 6.94 11.13
C ILE A 53 -2.00 6.14 11.78
N VAL A 54 -3.01 5.78 11.00
CA VAL A 54 -4.16 5.00 11.45
C VAL A 54 -4.30 3.78 10.54
N PHE A 55 -4.35 2.60 11.14
CA PHE A 55 -4.71 1.37 10.43
C PHE A 55 -6.23 1.30 10.31
N LYS A 56 -6.71 1.21 9.07
CA LYS A 56 -8.15 1.13 8.78
C LYS A 56 -8.40 -0.04 7.84
N LEU A 57 -9.15 -1.02 8.34
CA LEU A 57 -9.65 -2.10 7.50
C LEU A 57 -10.76 -1.56 6.59
N CYS A 58 -10.59 -1.75 5.29
CA CYS A 58 -11.56 -1.34 4.27
C CYS A 58 -12.01 -2.59 3.54
N PRO A 59 -13.28 -3.02 3.67
CA PRO A 59 -13.74 -4.28 3.10
C PRO A 59 -13.88 -4.24 1.58
N THR A 60 -13.98 -3.05 0.99
CA THR A 60 -14.08 -2.84 -0.45
C THR A 60 -13.19 -1.70 -0.91
N GLU A 61 -12.77 -1.76 -2.16
CA GLU A 61 -11.97 -0.71 -2.82
C GLU A 61 -12.66 0.65 -2.79
N THR A 62 -13.98 0.67 -2.99
CA THR A 62 -14.78 1.90 -2.91
C THR A 62 -14.66 2.56 -1.54
N PHE A 63 -14.70 1.78 -0.45
CA PHE A 63 -14.57 2.34 0.90
C PHE A 63 -13.16 2.88 1.18
N ALA A 64 -12.13 2.19 0.67
CA ALA A 64 -10.75 2.68 0.75
C ALA A 64 -10.61 3.99 -0.03
N ARG A 65 -11.08 4.05 -1.28
CA ARG A 65 -11.06 5.26 -2.11
C ARG A 65 -11.78 6.42 -1.45
N GLU A 66 -12.98 6.20 -0.90
CA GLU A 66 -13.75 7.20 -0.16
C GLU A 66 -12.99 7.77 1.06
N PHE A 67 -12.22 6.93 1.75
CA PHE A 67 -11.41 7.37 2.88
C PHE A 67 -10.30 8.35 2.46
N PHE A 68 -9.64 8.10 1.33
CA PHE A 68 -8.65 9.02 0.76
C PHE A 68 -9.32 10.27 0.17
N ARG A 69 -10.47 10.12 -0.49
CA ARG A 69 -11.26 11.22 -1.06
C ARG A 69 -11.68 12.25 -0.01
N LYS A 70 -12.12 11.81 1.17
CA LYS A 70 -12.45 12.70 2.30
C LYS A 70 -11.28 13.59 2.75
N ARG A 71 -10.05 13.28 2.33
CA ARG A 71 -8.82 14.02 2.63
C ARG A 71 -8.20 14.70 1.39
N GLY A 72 -8.87 14.61 0.23
CA GLY A 72 -8.41 15.18 -1.04
C GLY A 72 -7.18 14.49 -1.65
N VAL A 73 -6.99 13.20 -1.33
CA VAL A 73 -5.81 12.41 -1.73
C VAL A 73 -6.18 11.05 -2.33
N GLU A 74 -7.36 10.95 -2.96
CA GLU A 74 -7.84 9.74 -3.64
C GLU A 74 -6.91 9.28 -4.76
N HIS A 75 -6.18 10.21 -5.38
CA HIS A 75 -5.20 9.90 -6.43
C HIS A 75 -4.06 8.98 -5.95
N TYR A 76 -3.72 8.98 -4.66
CA TYR A 76 -2.78 7.99 -4.12
C TYR A 76 -3.35 6.58 -4.16
N TRP A 77 -4.64 6.43 -3.86
CA TRP A 77 -5.32 5.14 -3.96
C TRP A 77 -5.47 4.71 -5.41
N ASP A 78 -5.90 5.62 -6.29
CA ASP A 78 -6.09 5.33 -7.72
C ASP A 78 -4.76 4.91 -8.40
N LEU A 79 -3.64 5.52 -8.00
CA LEU A 79 -2.31 5.16 -8.49
C LEU A 79 -1.89 3.74 -8.04
N VAL A 80 -2.03 3.43 -6.74
CA VAL A 80 -1.70 2.10 -6.19
C VAL A 80 -2.59 1.04 -6.83
N TYR A 81 -3.88 1.33 -6.95
CA TYR A 81 -4.84 0.42 -7.55
C TYR A 81 -4.50 0.14 -9.02
N GLY A 82 -4.26 1.17 -9.82
CA GLY A 82 -3.85 1.02 -11.21
C GLY A 82 -2.58 0.18 -11.36
N MET A 83 -1.57 0.42 -10.52
CA MET A 83 -0.33 -0.38 -10.51
C MET A 83 -0.59 -1.85 -10.16
N SER A 84 -1.44 -2.12 -9.16
CA SER A 84 -1.77 -3.50 -8.76
C SER A 84 -2.53 -4.28 -9.83
N VAL A 85 -3.40 -3.60 -10.59
CA VAL A 85 -4.15 -4.21 -11.70
C VAL A 85 -3.22 -4.52 -12.88
N LEU A 86 -2.29 -3.62 -13.21
CA LEU A 86 -1.29 -3.85 -14.26
C LEU A 86 -0.40 -5.04 -13.92
N GLU A 87 0.10 -5.10 -12.69
CA GLU A 87 0.95 -6.20 -12.23
C GLU A 87 0.21 -7.56 -12.31
N ALA A 88 -1.06 -7.61 -11.90
CA ALA A 88 -1.87 -8.82 -12.02
C ALA A 88 -2.09 -9.26 -13.49
N SER A 89 -2.06 -8.32 -14.44
CA SER A 89 -2.20 -8.62 -15.87
C SER A 89 -0.91 -9.09 -16.53
N GLU A 90 0.25 -8.74 -15.97
CA GLU A 90 1.57 -9.15 -16.48
C GLU A 90 1.97 -10.56 -15.99
N ASP A 91 1.41 -11.00 -14.87
CA ASP A 91 1.61 -12.35 -14.29
C ASP A 91 0.61 -13.42 -14.81
N SER A 92 -0.25 -13.08 -15.79
CA SER A 92 -1.22 -14.00 -16.45
C SER A 92 -0.74 -14.47 -17.83
#